data_AF-A0A9P9QAN4-F1
#
_entry.id   AF-A0A9P9QAN4-F1
#
_cell.length_a   1.000
_cell.length_b   1.000
_cell.length_c   1.000
_cell.angle_alpha   90.00
_cell.angle_beta   90.00
_cell.angle_gamma   90.00
#
_symmetry.space_group_name_H-M   'P 1'
#
loop_
_entity.id
_entity.type
_entity.pdbx_description
1 polymer ?
#
loop_
_entity_poly.entity_id
_entity_poly.type
_entity_poly.pdbx_seq_one_letter_code
_entity_poly.pdbx_strand_id
1 'polypeptide(L)'
;MGVSTTIIKVSQSPFVSVSLAGSDPGFSSDYNIWPIRHYEENPFVESIRKGVLHYRLQSASHFNISIEVNQTKNPDYAGKTNPLRPSFRIEVLFHDFNSRKLYRICRPGCDKDNGARKNCTVLTNKNIRIGDSGAYVPLYDFLSNYFPCIQDVVSADTLYTWWSANGKKFNWKELPTELKERIIHFCMHRSHEPGNSIPKPSHSRKWWSRRRGLHELTGQLGKWSSLLRVSHQVRAIALRLCFVGGSDMAFDKGLCIVARSYFEFADTIRRLGSYYQLSGPNSVPSDDRTLALAKTYKRFPKIFPQLKQYATIRHGIRRVHLQMGFLNYFHFFKITIGGFDQYWRAYYVDYQVFEQLPNLTELIIKLPDPTGRLDNKAAQPGPPLFYDQDLSCPRILHRLIYEQAAELLAPYDNVEMYGFIDGFEALRFKTLLNHAIETNKFTERDLQELYAENGGGIELEEGVSPSIPAQATETEEKSLNTQQLSEIPHKFWPPKCRCTISCRQLILKNQCGNF
;
A
#
# COMPACT_ATOMS: atom_id res chain seq x y z
N MET A 1 -26.01 14.21 -35.38
CA MET A 1 -24.62 13.71 -35.55
C MET A 1 -24.43 12.61 -34.51
N GLY A 2 -24.81 11.36 -34.77
CA GLY A 2 -24.15 10.44 -35.68
C GLY A 2 -23.23 9.53 -34.86
N VAL A 3 -23.82 8.59 -34.10
CA VAL A 3 -23.08 7.62 -33.27
C VAL A 3 -22.61 6.48 -34.18
N SER A 4 -21.29 6.35 -34.37
CA SER A 4 -20.68 5.27 -35.16
C SER A 4 -20.10 4.22 -34.22
N THR A 5 -20.68 3.03 -34.27
CA THR A 5 -20.27 1.84 -33.51
C THR A 5 -19.30 1.03 -34.36
N THR A 6 -18.01 0.99 -33.99
CA THR A 6 -17.01 0.18 -34.69
C THR A 6 -16.97 -1.22 -34.12
N ILE A 7 -17.38 -2.20 -34.94
CA ILE A 7 -17.27 -3.64 -34.69
C ILE A 7 -15.88 -4.09 -35.15
N ILE A 8 -15.08 -4.66 -34.25
CA ILE A 8 -13.79 -5.27 -34.60
C ILE A 8 -14.04 -6.74 -34.97
N LYS A 9 -13.89 -7.05 -36.27
CA LYS A 9 -13.81 -8.41 -36.81
C LYS A 9 -12.40 -8.96 -36.57
N VAL A 10 -12.30 -10.14 -35.96
CA VAL A 10 -11.06 -10.92 -35.86
C VAL A 10 -10.81 -11.64 -37.19
N SER A 11 -9.68 -11.36 -37.82
CA SER A 11 -9.25 -11.91 -39.11
C SER A 11 -8.69 -13.33 -38.94
N GLN A 12 -9.17 -14.25 -39.78
CA GLN A 12 -8.51 -15.52 -40.10
C GLN A 12 -7.30 -15.25 -41.02
N SER A 13 -6.20 -15.98 -40.81
CA SER A 13 -5.05 -16.04 -41.73
C SER A 13 -4.38 -17.42 -41.62
N PRO A 14 -3.49 -17.83 -42.55
CA PRO A 14 -3.90 -18.69 -43.66
C PRO A 14 -3.14 -20.04 -43.69
N PHE A 15 -3.72 -20.99 -44.42
CA PHE A 15 -3.06 -22.23 -44.83
C PHE A 15 -1.84 -21.93 -45.72
N VAL A 16 -0.70 -22.54 -45.40
CA VAL A 16 0.44 -22.69 -46.31
C VAL A 16 0.69 -24.19 -46.50
N SER A 17 0.51 -24.64 -47.74
CA SER A 17 0.86 -25.97 -48.22
C SER A 17 2.33 -26.00 -48.62
N VAL A 18 3.10 -26.95 -48.11
CA VAL A 18 4.38 -27.36 -48.70
C VAL A 18 4.39 -28.88 -48.83
N SER A 19 4.44 -29.33 -50.07
CA SER A 19 4.64 -30.71 -50.49
C SER A 19 6.12 -30.98 -50.71
N LEU A 20 6.64 -32.08 -50.16
CA LEU A 20 7.91 -32.68 -50.55
C LEU A 20 7.75 -34.20 -50.54
N ALA A 21 7.98 -34.80 -51.71
CA ALA A 21 7.93 -36.23 -51.96
C ALA A 21 9.31 -36.89 -51.74
N GLY A 22 9.29 -38.14 -51.29
CA GLY A 22 10.45 -39.02 -51.20
C GLY A 22 10.07 -40.39 -50.61
N SER A 23 9.88 -41.38 -51.48
CA SER A 23 9.79 -42.85 -51.26
C SER A 23 11.15 -43.39 -50.79
N ASP A 24 11.35 -44.51 -50.07
CA ASP A 24 10.69 -45.82 -49.82
C ASP A 24 11.46 -46.53 -48.66
N PRO A 25 11.17 -47.80 -48.22
CA PRO A 25 9.91 -48.54 -48.14
C PRO A 25 9.70 -49.22 -46.75
N GLY A 26 8.46 -49.65 -46.49
CA GLY A 26 8.19 -50.75 -45.56
C GLY A 26 7.40 -50.41 -44.30
N PHE A 27 6.13 -50.04 -44.44
CA PHE A 27 5.04 -50.60 -43.63
C PHE A 27 3.70 -50.36 -44.36
N SER A 28 2.85 -51.36 -44.31
CA SER A 28 1.60 -51.53 -45.05
C SER A 28 0.60 -50.38 -44.88
N SER A 29 -0.08 -50.08 -45.99
CA SER A 29 -1.35 -49.35 -46.21
C SER A 29 -1.90 -48.44 -45.09
N ASP A 30 -1.93 -47.14 -45.42
CA ASP A 30 -2.74 -46.09 -44.82
C ASP A 30 -4.22 -46.48 -44.70
N TYR A 31 -4.58 -47.05 -43.56
CA TYR A 31 -5.88 -46.73 -42.98
C TYR A 31 -5.75 -45.36 -42.32
N ASN A 32 -6.74 -44.50 -42.52
CA ASN A 32 -6.86 -43.22 -41.84
C ASN A 32 -6.89 -43.42 -40.31
N ILE A 33 -5.73 -43.49 -39.65
CA ILE A 33 -5.55 -43.51 -38.17
C ILE A 33 -5.76 -42.07 -37.64
N TRP A 34 -6.87 -41.45 -38.05
CA TRP A 34 -7.33 -40.21 -37.45
C TRP A 34 -8.04 -40.53 -36.13
N PRO A 35 -7.90 -39.71 -35.09
CA PRO A 35 -8.64 -39.87 -33.84
C PRO A 35 -10.13 -40.14 -34.06
N ILE A 36 -10.70 -41.03 -33.26
CA ILE A 36 -12.16 -41.19 -33.18
C ILE A 36 -12.75 -39.91 -32.56
N ARG A 37 -13.93 -39.47 -33.04
CA ARG A 37 -14.60 -38.30 -32.46
C ARG A 37 -15.05 -38.61 -31.03
N HIS A 38 -14.97 -37.65 -30.11
CA HIS A 38 -15.19 -37.87 -28.66
C HIS A 38 -16.46 -38.63 -28.25
N TYR A 39 -17.53 -38.60 -29.04
CA TYR A 39 -18.78 -39.30 -28.73
C TYR A 39 -18.81 -40.79 -29.17
N GLU A 40 -17.83 -41.23 -29.96
CA GLU A 40 -17.64 -42.61 -30.42
C GLU A 40 -16.54 -43.34 -29.62
N GLU A 41 -15.89 -42.67 -28.66
CA GLU A 41 -14.79 -43.22 -27.88
C GLU A 41 -15.24 -44.16 -26.76
N ASN A 42 -14.40 -45.14 -26.45
CA ASN A 42 -14.64 -46.06 -25.35
C ASN A 42 -14.52 -45.34 -23.98
N PRO A 43 -15.41 -45.61 -23.00
CA PRO A 43 -15.33 -45.01 -21.65
C PRO A 43 -14.00 -45.20 -20.92
N PHE A 44 -13.21 -46.21 -21.29
CA PHE A 44 -11.86 -46.42 -20.74
C PHE A 44 -10.91 -45.27 -21.06
N VAL A 45 -11.06 -44.62 -22.22
CA VAL A 45 -10.23 -43.48 -22.65
C VAL A 45 -10.42 -42.30 -21.69
N GLU A 46 -11.64 -42.08 -21.22
CA GLU A 46 -11.93 -41.06 -20.22
C GLU A 46 -11.23 -41.34 -18.88
N SER A 47 -11.06 -42.62 -18.52
CA SER A 47 -10.29 -43.00 -17.33
C SER A 47 -8.79 -42.72 -17.50
N ILE A 48 -8.25 -42.92 -18.71
CA ILE A 48 -6.87 -42.55 -19.06
C ILE A 48 -6.71 -41.03 -18.99
N ARG A 49 -7.65 -40.25 -19.54
CA ARG A 49 -7.65 -38.78 -19.44
C ARG A 49 -7.64 -38.29 -18.00
N LYS A 50 -8.46 -38.89 -17.13
CA LYS A 50 -8.44 -38.60 -15.69
C LYS A 50 -7.10 -38.93 -15.03
N GLY A 51 -6.45 -40.03 -15.44
CA GLY A 51 -5.11 -40.38 -15.00
C GLY A 51 -4.04 -39.37 -15.42
N VAL A 52 -4.09 -38.93 -16.68
CA VAL A 52 -3.21 -37.88 -17.21
C VAL A 52 -3.46 -36.54 -16.52
N LEU A 53 -4.72 -36.16 -16.28
CA LEU A 53 -5.06 -34.95 -15.54
C LEU A 53 -4.49 -35.01 -14.11
N HIS A 54 -4.56 -36.16 -13.45
CA HIS A 54 -4.00 -36.32 -12.10
C HIS A 54 -2.47 -36.15 -12.09
N TYR A 55 -1.77 -36.66 -13.10
CA TYR A 55 -0.34 -36.39 -13.30
C TYR A 55 -0.06 -34.90 -13.50
N ARG A 56 -0.83 -34.24 -14.38
CA ARG A 56 -0.72 -32.80 -14.66
C ARG A 56 -1.03 -31.91 -13.45
N LEU A 57 -1.87 -32.35 -12.53
CA LEU A 57 -2.24 -31.57 -11.33
C LEU A 57 -1.21 -31.61 -10.19
N GLN A 58 -0.15 -32.43 -10.29
CA GLN A 58 0.85 -32.55 -9.23
C GLN A 58 1.60 -31.24 -8.95
N SER A 59 1.92 -30.46 -9.99
CA SER A 59 2.47 -29.12 -9.86
C SER A 59 2.08 -28.25 -11.06
N ALA A 60 2.25 -26.93 -10.93
CA ALA A 60 2.00 -26.01 -12.04
C ALA A 60 2.89 -26.30 -13.27
N SER A 61 4.12 -26.78 -13.05
CA SER A 61 5.04 -27.19 -14.12
C SER A 61 4.54 -28.45 -14.84
N HIS A 62 3.99 -29.44 -14.12
CA HIS A 62 3.32 -30.59 -14.75
C HIS A 62 2.08 -30.17 -15.54
N PHE A 63 1.36 -29.15 -15.07
CA PHE A 63 0.15 -28.66 -15.74
C PHE A 63 0.45 -27.99 -17.08
N ASN A 64 1.64 -27.39 -17.21
CA ASN A 64 2.13 -26.77 -18.44
C ASN A 64 2.39 -27.78 -19.56
N ILE A 65 2.54 -29.07 -19.24
CA ILE A 65 2.71 -30.13 -20.23
C ILE A 65 1.34 -30.44 -20.86
N SER A 66 1.19 -30.12 -22.14
CA SER A 66 -0.05 -30.32 -22.91
C SER A 66 -0.20 -31.75 -23.40
N ILE A 67 -0.54 -32.69 -22.51
CA ILE A 67 -0.76 -34.09 -22.89
C ILE A 67 -2.22 -34.27 -23.34
N GLU A 68 -2.43 -34.53 -24.63
CA GLU A 68 -3.70 -34.88 -25.22
C GLU A 68 -3.78 -36.39 -25.51
N VAL A 69 -4.95 -36.97 -25.20
CA VAL A 69 -5.19 -38.42 -25.24
C VAL A 69 -6.39 -38.71 -26.14
N ASN A 70 -6.18 -39.48 -27.20
CA ASN A 70 -7.19 -39.82 -28.20
C ASN A 70 -7.20 -41.31 -28.53
N GLN A 71 -8.39 -41.88 -28.77
CA GLN A 71 -8.50 -43.26 -29.25
C GLN A 71 -8.18 -43.35 -30.74
N THR A 72 -7.44 -44.39 -31.16
CA THR A 72 -7.17 -44.65 -32.57
C THR A 72 -8.31 -45.42 -33.25
N LYS A 73 -8.44 -45.28 -34.57
CA LYS A 73 -9.40 -46.01 -35.42
C LYS A 73 -8.99 -47.45 -35.75
N ASN A 74 -7.98 -47.98 -35.08
CA ASN A 74 -7.43 -49.28 -35.41
C ASN A 74 -8.50 -50.38 -35.17
N PRO A 75 -8.94 -51.10 -36.22
CA PRO A 75 -10.04 -52.06 -36.12
C PRO A 75 -9.73 -53.22 -35.15
N ASP A 76 -8.46 -53.58 -34.99
CA ASP A 76 -8.00 -54.65 -34.10
C ASP A 76 -8.13 -54.27 -32.61
N TYR A 77 -8.12 -52.96 -32.32
CA TYR A 77 -8.16 -52.39 -30.99
C TYR A 77 -9.29 -51.37 -30.81
N ALA A 78 -10.31 -51.43 -31.67
CA ALA A 78 -11.41 -50.45 -31.75
C ALA A 78 -12.32 -50.45 -30.52
N GLY A 79 -12.06 -51.28 -29.51
CA GLY A 79 -12.79 -51.26 -28.25
C GLY A 79 -14.30 -51.43 -28.46
N LYS A 80 -14.71 -52.46 -29.24
CA LYS A 80 -16.12 -52.92 -29.22
C LYS A 80 -16.54 -53.12 -27.76
N THR A 81 -17.81 -52.86 -27.47
CA THR A 81 -18.58 -52.79 -26.20
C THR A 81 -18.41 -53.95 -25.19
N ASN A 82 -17.23 -54.54 -25.14
CA ASN A 82 -16.84 -55.62 -24.27
C ASN A 82 -16.63 -55.07 -22.86
N PRO A 83 -17.06 -55.80 -21.82
CA PRO A 83 -16.80 -55.43 -20.44
C PRO A 83 -15.30 -55.30 -20.19
N LEU A 84 -14.92 -54.36 -19.31
CA LEU A 84 -13.54 -54.11 -18.88
C LEU A 84 -12.93 -55.33 -18.18
N ARG A 85 -12.42 -56.26 -18.99
CA ARG A 85 -11.71 -57.47 -18.55
C ARG A 85 -10.21 -57.27 -18.63
N PRO A 86 -9.39 -58.06 -17.92
CA PRO A 86 -7.93 -58.02 -18.04
C PRO A 86 -7.40 -58.31 -19.46
N SER A 87 -8.22 -58.88 -20.34
CA SER A 87 -7.94 -59.09 -21.76
C SER A 87 -8.25 -57.87 -22.64
N PHE A 88 -8.95 -56.86 -22.11
CA PHE A 88 -9.31 -55.65 -22.86
C PHE A 88 -8.06 -54.88 -23.26
N ARG A 89 -7.98 -54.50 -24.54
CA ARG A 89 -6.89 -53.71 -25.12
C ARG A 89 -7.51 -52.62 -25.97
N ILE A 90 -6.99 -51.42 -25.84
CA ILE A 90 -7.31 -50.29 -26.70
C ILE A 90 -6.01 -49.63 -27.12
N GLU A 91 -5.95 -49.12 -28.34
CA GLU A 91 -4.82 -48.31 -28.77
C GLU A 91 -5.16 -46.84 -28.60
N VAL A 92 -4.23 -46.12 -27.97
CA VAL A 92 -4.39 -44.73 -27.55
C VAL A 92 -3.19 -43.94 -28.02
N LEU A 93 -3.47 -42.80 -28.63
CA LEU A 93 -2.48 -41.80 -28.99
C LEU A 93 -2.31 -40.82 -27.83
N PHE A 94 -1.08 -40.75 -27.31
CA PHE A 94 -0.62 -39.67 -26.44
C PHE A 94 0.20 -38.70 -27.29
N HIS A 95 -0.17 -37.43 -27.26
CA HIS A 95 0.60 -36.40 -27.97
C HIS A 95 0.65 -35.11 -27.18
N ASP A 96 1.72 -34.36 -27.41
CA ASP A 96 1.95 -33.03 -26.89
C ASP A 96 2.38 -32.14 -28.06
N PHE A 97 2.05 -30.84 -28.01
CA PHE A 97 2.26 -29.91 -29.12
C PHE A 97 3.73 -29.82 -29.56
N ASN A 98 4.67 -30.08 -28.65
CA ASN A 98 6.11 -30.02 -28.91
C ASN A 98 6.79 -31.40 -29.02
N SER A 99 6.05 -32.49 -28.80
CA SER A 99 6.61 -33.84 -28.64
C SER A 99 6.17 -34.80 -29.75
N ARG A 100 6.86 -35.95 -29.84
CA ARG A 100 6.51 -37.03 -30.78
C ARG A 100 5.16 -37.66 -30.40
N LYS A 101 4.35 -38.00 -31.41
CA LYS A 101 3.11 -38.78 -31.26
C LYS A 101 3.44 -40.20 -30.77
N LEU A 102 2.91 -40.60 -29.62
CA LEU A 102 3.14 -41.92 -29.03
C LEU A 102 1.86 -42.77 -29.09
N TYR A 103 1.86 -43.75 -29.98
CA TYR A 103 0.82 -44.77 -30.04
C TYR A 103 1.14 -45.88 -29.05
N ARG A 104 0.20 -46.18 -28.16
CA ARG A 104 0.40 -47.18 -27.10
C ARG A 104 -0.86 -47.99 -26.85
N ILE A 105 -0.67 -49.28 -26.61
CA ILE A 105 -1.75 -50.20 -26.22
C ILE A 105 -1.97 -50.06 -24.71
N CYS A 106 -3.17 -49.65 -24.32
CA CYS A 106 -3.56 -49.49 -22.92
C CYS A 106 -4.47 -50.64 -22.49
N ARG A 107 -4.36 -51.04 -21.21
CA ARG A 107 -5.21 -52.04 -20.58
C ARG A 107 -5.54 -51.71 -19.13
N PRO A 108 -6.68 -52.17 -18.60
CA PRO A 108 -6.89 -52.22 -17.17
C PRO A 108 -5.92 -53.23 -16.53
N GLY A 109 -5.24 -52.81 -15.47
CA GLY A 109 -4.48 -53.66 -14.56
C GLY A 109 -5.41 -54.23 -13.50
N CYS A 110 -5.25 -55.52 -13.21
CA CYS A 110 -5.87 -56.16 -12.06
C CYS A 110 -4.79 -56.36 -11.00
N ASP A 111 -4.99 -55.79 -9.82
CA ASP A 111 -4.10 -56.08 -8.69
C ASP A 111 -4.23 -57.56 -8.32
N LYS A 112 -3.08 -58.20 -8.14
CA LYS A 112 -2.99 -59.62 -7.77
C LYS A 112 -3.33 -59.89 -6.30
N ASP A 113 -3.60 -58.84 -5.51
CA ASP A 113 -3.54 -58.90 -4.05
C ASP A 113 -4.65 -59.69 -3.37
N ASN A 114 -5.64 -60.23 -4.08
CA ASN A 114 -6.62 -61.13 -3.46
C ASN A 114 -7.19 -62.12 -4.47
N GLY A 115 -6.44 -63.20 -4.78
CA GLY A 115 -6.86 -64.59 -5.12
C GLY A 115 -8.09 -64.91 -6.01
N ALA A 116 -8.86 -63.92 -6.44
CA ALA A 116 -10.11 -64.05 -7.16
C ALA A 116 -10.05 -63.08 -8.34
N ARG A 117 -10.13 -63.62 -9.55
CA ARG A 117 -10.33 -62.86 -10.80
C ARG A 117 -11.67 -62.12 -10.74
N LYS A 118 -11.77 -61.05 -9.94
CA LYS A 118 -12.92 -60.16 -9.95
C LYS A 118 -12.79 -59.22 -11.14
N ASN A 119 -13.90 -59.02 -11.84
CA ASN A 119 -14.04 -57.99 -12.87
C ASN A 119 -13.53 -56.65 -12.29
N CYS A 120 -12.68 -55.92 -13.02
CA CYS A 120 -12.26 -54.58 -12.63
C CYS A 120 -13.44 -53.62 -12.78
N THR A 121 -14.29 -53.54 -11.77
CA THR A 121 -15.47 -52.66 -11.76
C THR A 121 -15.12 -51.22 -11.41
N VAL A 122 -13.94 -50.95 -10.83
CA VAL A 122 -13.49 -49.60 -10.49
C VAL A 122 -12.11 -49.33 -11.10
N LEU A 123 -12.10 -48.49 -12.12
CA LEU A 123 -10.87 -47.96 -12.72
C LEU A 123 -10.38 -46.78 -11.90
N THR A 124 -9.27 -46.98 -11.20
CA THR A 124 -8.49 -45.89 -10.59
C THR A 124 -7.24 -45.64 -11.42
N ASN A 125 -6.64 -44.45 -11.29
CA ASN A 125 -5.43 -44.06 -12.03
C ASN A 125 -4.25 -45.04 -11.84
N LYS A 126 -4.23 -45.79 -10.72
CA LYS A 126 -3.22 -46.81 -10.40
C LYS A 126 -3.39 -48.11 -11.19
N ASN A 127 -4.60 -48.35 -11.70
CA ASN A 127 -4.99 -49.59 -12.38
C ASN A 127 -4.94 -49.46 -13.91
N ILE A 128 -4.25 -48.46 -14.44
CA ILE A 128 -4.06 -48.30 -15.89
C ILE A 128 -2.64 -48.72 -16.24
N ARG A 129 -2.53 -49.67 -17.17
CA ARG A 129 -1.24 -50.21 -17.64
C ARG A 129 -1.06 -49.90 -19.13
N ILE A 130 0.14 -49.46 -19.49
CA ILE A 130 0.53 -49.08 -20.84
C ILE A 130 1.58 -50.06 -21.35
N GLY A 131 1.36 -50.60 -22.54
CA GLY A 131 2.32 -51.47 -23.22
C GLY A 131 3.48 -50.65 -23.75
N ASP A 132 4.65 -50.80 -23.15
CA ASP A 132 5.87 -50.08 -23.51
C ASP A 132 7.07 -51.03 -23.48
N SER A 133 7.88 -51.01 -24.55
CA SER A 133 9.10 -51.83 -24.69
C SER A 133 8.91 -53.34 -24.38
N GLY A 134 7.76 -53.90 -24.79
CA GLY A 134 7.42 -55.32 -24.57
C GLY A 134 6.84 -55.66 -23.20
N ALA A 135 6.76 -54.71 -22.27
CA ALA A 135 6.18 -54.88 -20.94
C ALA A 135 4.96 -53.96 -20.73
N TYR A 136 4.19 -54.19 -19.67
CA TYR A 136 3.07 -53.31 -19.30
C TYR A 136 3.39 -52.54 -18.02
N VAL A 137 3.72 -51.26 -18.17
CA VAL A 137 4.08 -50.35 -17.09
C VAL A 137 2.87 -49.57 -16.58
N PRO A 138 2.84 -49.11 -15.31
CA PRO A 138 1.84 -48.16 -14.83
C PRO A 138 1.79 -46.87 -15.67
N LEU A 139 0.59 -46.29 -15.79
CA LEU A 139 0.39 -45.00 -16.48
C LEU A 139 1.31 -43.90 -15.95
N TYR A 140 1.50 -43.83 -14.63
CA TYR A 140 2.35 -42.82 -14.01
C TYR A 140 3.82 -42.93 -14.45
N ASP A 141 4.36 -44.16 -14.48
CA ASP A 141 5.76 -44.41 -14.87
C ASP A 141 5.97 -44.09 -16.35
N PHE A 142 5.00 -44.44 -17.20
CA PHE A 142 5.00 -44.06 -18.61
C PHE A 142 5.00 -42.53 -18.78
N LEU A 143 4.12 -41.81 -18.09
CA LEU A 143 4.05 -40.35 -18.17
C LEU A 143 5.33 -39.68 -17.67
N SER A 144 5.91 -40.19 -16.58
CA SER A 144 7.15 -39.65 -16.01
C SER A 144 8.35 -39.82 -16.96
N ASN A 145 8.40 -40.93 -17.71
CA ASN A 145 9.50 -41.23 -18.63
C ASN A 145 9.39 -40.47 -19.96
N TYR A 146 8.18 -40.37 -20.52
CA TYR A 146 7.97 -39.79 -21.85
C TYR A 146 7.52 -38.32 -21.83
N PHE A 147 7.02 -37.84 -20.70
CA PHE A 147 6.59 -36.45 -20.48
C PHE A 147 7.18 -35.90 -19.17
N PRO A 148 8.52 -35.82 -19.06
CA PRO A 148 9.17 -35.38 -17.83
C PRO A 148 8.86 -33.92 -17.50
N CYS A 149 8.70 -33.63 -16.21
CA CYS A 149 8.56 -32.26 -15.73
C CYS A 149 9.91 -31.53 -15.79
N ILE A 150 10.06 -30.63 -16.75
CA ILE A 150 11.16 -29.65 -16.76
C ILE A 150 10.74 -28.50 -15.83
N GLN A 151 11.60 -28.11 -14.89
CA GLN A 151 11.33 -27.00 -13.96
C GLN A 151 11.43 -25.66 -14.68
N ASP A 152 10.45 -25.35 -15.52
CA ASP A 152 10.36 -24.07 -16.22
C ASP A 152 9.52 -23.06 -15.44
N VAL A 153 9.79 -21.78 -15.69
CA VAL A 153 9.00 -20.66 -15.17
C VAL A 153 7.60 -20.72 -15.78
N VAL A 154 6.61 -21.00 -14.94
CA VAL A 154 5.21 -21.14 -15.36
C VAL A 154 4.55 -19.75 -15.47
N SER A 155 3.79 -19.52 -16.54
CA SER A 155 3.05 -18.28 -16.75
C SER A 155 1.92 -18.11 -15.71
N ALA A 156 1.49 -16.85 -15.49
CA ALA A 156 0.40 -16.55 -14.57
C ALA A 156 -0.93 -17.23 -15.00
N ASP A 157 -1.18 -17.34 -16.30
CA ASP A 157 -2.39 -17.99 -16.83
C ASP A 157 -2.37 -19.51 -16.58
N THR A 158 -1.22 -20.16 -16.77
CA THR A 158 -1.05 -21.59 -16.47
C THR A 158 -1.18 -21.86 -14.96
N LEU A 159 -0.66 -20.98 -14.12
CA LEU A 159 -0.85 -21.06 -12.65
C LEU A 159 -2.33 -20.91 -12.27
N TYR A 160 -3.05 -19.97 -12.86
CA TYR A 160 -4.47 -19.74 -12.59
C TYR A 160 -5.34 -20.92 -13.04
N THR A 161 -5.07 -21.46 -14.22
CA THR A 161 -5.80 -22.63 -14.75
C THR A 161 -5.49 -23.90 -13.95
N TRP A 162 -4.23 -24.13 -13.55
CA TRP A 162 -3.85 -25.20 -12.64
C TRP A 162 -4.57 -25.08 -11.30
N TRP A 163 -4.56 -23.89 -10.69
CA TRP A 163 -5.23 -23.63 -9.43
C TRP A 163 -6.74 -23.91 -9.52
N SER A 164 -7.38 -23.44 -10.59
CA SER A 164 -8.80 -23.66 -10.87
C SER A 164 -9.14 -25.14 -11.06
N ALA A 165 -8.26 -25.89 -11.75
CA ALA A 165 -8.44 -27.31 -12.01
C ALA A 165 -8.18 -28.21 -10.79
N ASN A 166 -7.35 -27.77 -9.83
CA ASN A 166 -7.04 -28.53 -8.61
C ASN A 166 -8.26 -28.63 -7.67
N GLY A 167 -9.26 -27.73 -7.81
CA GLY A 167 -10.49 -27.74 -7.01
C GLY A 167 -10.27 -27.47 -5.51
N LYS A 168 -9.04 -27.16 -5.10
CA LYS A 168 -8.69 -26.83 -3.72
C LYS A 168 -9.23 -25.46 -3.36
N LYS A 169 -9.81 -25.35 -2.18
CA LYS A 169 -10.25 -24.05 -1.65
C LYS A 169 -9.06 -23.31 -1.06
N PHE A 170 -8.90 -22.06 -1.44
CA PHE A 170 -7.91 -21.18 -0.84
C PHE A 170 -8.28 -20.91 0.63
N ASN A 171 -7.46 -21.36 1.57
CA ASN A 171 -7.68 -21.11 2.99
C ASN A 171 -6.86 -19.92 3.47
N TRP A 172 -7.44 -18.72 3.44
CA TRP A 172 -6.78 -17.52 3.95
C TRP A 172 -6.43 -17.63 5.43
N LYS A 173 -7.23 -18.32 6.26
CA LYS A 173 -7.02 -18.34 7.71
C LYS A 173 -5.73 -19.05 8.09
N GLU A 174 -5.43 -20.17 7.44
CA GLU A 174 -4.26 -21.02 7.70
C GLU A 174 -2.95 -20.46 7.14
N LEU A 175 -2.99 -19.39 6.33
CA LEU A 175 -1.76 -18.80 5.84
C LEU A 175 -0.97 -18.12 6.97
N PRO A 176 0.37 -18.29 7.01
CA PRO A 176 1.25 -17.51 7.86
C PRO A 176 1.07 -16.01 7.61
N THR A 177 1.24 -15.20 8.66
CA THR A 177 1.05 -13.74 8.58
C THR A 177 1.99 -13.12 7.57
N GLU A 178 3.22 -13.62 7.46
CA GLU A 178 4.26 -13.15 6.53
C GLU A 178 3.80 -13.34 5.08
N LEU A 179 3.15 -14.48 4.77
CA LEU A 179 2.64 -14.73 3.43
C LEU A 179 1.43 -13.83 3.12
N LYS A 180 0.54 -13.62 4.09
CA LYS A 180 -0.60 -12.70 3.96
C LYS A 180 -0.13 -11.27 3.67
N GLU A 181 0.89 -10.82 4.40
CA GLU A 181 1.52 -9.52 4.20
C GLU A 181 2.13 -9.39 2.81
N ARG A 182 2.87 -10.39 2.33
CA ARG A 182 3.43 -10.39 0.97
C ARG A 182 2.36 -10.36 -0.12
N ILE A 183 1.26 -11.09 0.04
CA ILE A 183 0.15 -11.07 -0.91
C ILE A 183 -0.48 -9.67 -0.97
N ILE A 184 -0.79 -9.08 0.20
CA ILE A 184 -1.40 -7.73 0.26
C ILE A 184 -0.42 -6.68 -0.28
N HIS A 185 0.86 -6.77 0.08
CA HIS A 185 1.92 -5.92 -0.45
C HIS A 185 1.97 -5.99 -1.98
N PHE A 186 1.97 -7.19 -2.54
CA PHE A 186 1.99 -7.42 -3.98
C PHE A 186 0.77 -6.81 -4.69
N CYS A 187 -0.43 -6.97 -4.11
CA CYS A 187 -1.65 -6.34 -4.61
C CYS A 187 -1.52 -4.82 -4.66
N MET A 188 -1.06 -4.19 -3.58
CA MET A 188 -0.86 -2.74 -3.48
C MET A 188 0.24 -2.22 -4.43
N HIS A 189 1.31 -2.98 -4.63
CA HIS A 189 2.41 -2.59 -5.51
C HIS A 189 2.01 -2.65 -6.99
N ARG A 190 1.39 -3.76 -7.44
CA ARG A 190 0.97 -3.92 -8.85
C ARG A 190 -0.18 -3.01 -9.27
N SER A 191 -0.92 -2.39 -8.35
CA SER A 191 -1.92 -1.38 -8.73
C SER A 191 -1.31 -0.12 -9.37
N HIS A 192 0.00 0.08 -9.24
CA HIS A 192 0.76 1.17 -9.86
C HIS A 192 1.58 0.67 -11.06
N GLU A 193 0.93 0.07 -12.06
CA GLU A 193 1.60 -0.18 -13.35
C GLU A 193 2.10 1.14 -13.98
N PRO A 194 3.29 1.13 -14.61
CA PRO A 194 3.91 2.30 -15.23
C PRO A 194 3.11 2.71 -16.47
N GLY A 195 2.10 3.54 -16.24
CA GLY A 195 1.13 3.98 -17.25
C GLY A 195 -0.13 4.54 -16.60
N ASN A 196 -0.51 3.99 -15.44
CA ASN A 196 -1.39 4.65 -14.50
C ASN A 196 -0.54 5.56 -13.62
N SER A 197 -0.12 6.69 -14.20
CA SER A 197 0.46 7.79 -13.45
C SER A 197 -0.29 7.93 -12.13
N ILE A 198 0.43 7.93 -10.99
CA ILE A 198 -0.03 8.56 -9.75
C ILE A 198 -0.81 9.77 -10.22
N PRO A 199 -2.13 9.88 -9.99
CA PRO A 199 -2.91 10.95 -10.57
C PRO A 199 -2.20 12.23 -10.16
N LYS A 200 -1.47 12.84 -11.12
CA LYS A 200 -0.91 14.17 -10.96
C LYS A 200 -2.11 14.96 -10.48
N PRO A 201 -2.04 15.65 -9.33
CA PRO A 201 -3.21 16.31 -8.77
C PRO A 201 -3.76 17.23 -9.85
N SER A 202 -4.79 16.76 -10.55
CA SER A 202 -5.29 17.49 -11.70
C SER A 202 -5.91 18.72 -11.10
N HIS A 203 -5.53 19.88 -11.61
CA HIS A 203 -6.02 21.19 -11.18
C HIS A 203 -7.54 21.37 -11.42
N SER A 204 -8.31 20.28 -11.59
CA SER A 204 -9.75 20.33 -11.74
C SER A 204 -10.39 20.69 -10.40
N ARG A 205 -11.22 21.73 -10.44
CA ARG A 205 -12.02 22.27 -9.31
C ARG A 205 -12.97 21.23 -8.67
N LYS A 206 -13.04 20.00 -9.19
CA LYS A 206 -13.82 18.87 -8.63
C LYS A 206 -13.16 18.21 -7.40
N TRP A 207 -11.96 18.61 -6.99
CA TRP A 207 -11.29 18.06 -5.80
C TRP A 207 -11.98 18.43 -4.47
N TRP A 208 -12.71 19.55 -4.43
CA TRP A 208 -13.36 20.07 -3.22
C TRP A 208 -14.59 19.25 -2.79
N SER A 209 -15.30 18.60 -3.73
CA SER A 209 -16.44 17.72 -3.40
C SER A 209 -16.04 16.33 -2.91
N ARG A 210 -14.75 15.97 -2.99
CA ARG A 210 -14.20 14.67 -2.54
C ARG A 210 -13.65 14.69 -1.11
N ARG A 211 -13.74 15.79 -0.36
CA ARG A 211 -13.05 15.95 0.93
C ARG A 211 -13.59 15.12 2.12
N ARG A 212 -14.67 14.35 1.97
CA ARG A 212 -15.16 13.44 3.02
C ARG A 212 -14.54 12.05 2.86
N GLY A 213 -13.76 11.58 3.85
CA GLY A 213 -13.15 10.24 3.84
C GLY A 213 -11.65 10.23 4.14
N LEU A 214 -10.99 9.09 3.89
CA LEU A 214 -9.57 8.84 4.20
C LEU A 214 -8.71 8.87 2.93
N HIS A 215 -8.67 10.00 2.24
CA HIS A 215 -8.09 10.14 0.89
C HIS A 215 -6.63 9.74 0.81
N GLU A 216 -5.87 10.04 1.86
CA GLU A 216 -4.45 9.70 1.98
C GLU A 216 -4.26 8.19 1.94
N LEU A 217 -5.10 7.43 2.64
CA LEU A 217 -5.04 5.97 2.67
C LEU A 217 -5.67 5.34 1.42
N THR A 218 -6.84 5.83 1.01
CA THR A 218 -7.51 5.29 -0.18
C THR A 218 -6.73 5.59 -1.45
N GLY A 219 -5.96 6.69 -1.47
CA GLY A 219 -5.02 7.01 -2.54
C GLY A 219 -3.86 6.02 -2.60
N GLN A 220 -3.30 5.64 -1.45
CA GLN A 220 -2.25 4.61 -1.36
C GLN A 220 -2.74 3.21 -1.76
N LEU A 221 -3.97 2.86 -1.41
CA LEU A 221 -4.55 1.55 -1.73
C LEU A 221 -5.12 1.48 -3.15
N GLY A 222 -5.48 2.62 -3.75
CA GLY A 222 -6.06 2.69 -5.09
C GLY A 222 -7.27 1.76 -5.28
N LYS A 223 -7.16 0.86 -6.26
CA LYS A 223 -8.20 -0.15 -6.58
C LYS A 223 -8.45 -1.14 -5.42
N TRP A 224 -7.51 -1.26 -4.49
CA TRP A 224 -7.57 -2.16 -3.34
C TRP A 224 -8.08 -1.51 -2.06
N SER A 225 -8.68 -0.32 -2.13
CA SER A 225 -9.29 0.35 -0.97
C SER A 225 -10.36 -0.48 -0.25
N SER A 226 -10.96 -1.45 -0.94
CA SER A 226 -11.90 -2.43 -0.36
C SER A 226 -11.26 -3.34 0.70
N LEU A 227 -9.92 -3.52 0.70
CA LEU A 227 -9.21 -4.32 1.70
C LEU A 227 -9.47 -3.84 3.14
N LEU A 228 -9.70 -2.54 3.33
CA LEU A 228 -10.04 -1.97 4.64
C LEU A 228 -11.39 -2.46 5.19
N ARG A 229 -12.24 -3.08 4.36
CA ARG A 229 -13.58 -3.55 4.72
C ARG A 229 -13.72 -5.05 4.89
N VAL A 230 -12.69 -5.84 4.56
CA VAL A 230 -12.82 -7.31 4.47
C VAL A 230 -12.81 -7.97 5.84
N SER A 231 -11.67 -7.96 6.54
CA SER A 231 -11.53 -8.56 7.87
C SER A 231 -10.61 -7.69 8.72
N HIS A 232 -10.65 -7.89 10.05
CA HIS A 232 -9.78 -7.17 10.98
C HIS A 232 -8.29 -7.41 10.68
N GLN A 233 -7.89 -8.67 10.44
CA GLN A 233 -6.51 -9.02 10.09
C GLN A 233 -6.06 -8.37 8.77
N VAL A 234 -6.89 -8.45 7.71
CA VAL A 234 -6.55 -7.84 6.41
C VAL A 234 -6.45 -6.33 6.52
N ARG A 235 -7.37 -5.69 7.25
CA ARG A 235 -7.34 -4.25 7.51
C ARG A 235 -6.08 -3.85 8.28
N ALA A 236 -5.75 -4.57 9.35
CA ALA A 236 -4.58 -4.29 10.17
C ALA A 236 -3.29 -4.38 9.35
N ILE A 237 -3.15 -5.42 8.51
CA ILE A 237 -2.02 -5.56 7.59
C ILE A 237 -1.98 -4.40 6.60
N ALA A 238 -3.09 -4.11 5.91
CA ALA A 238 -3.15 -3.04 4.91
C ALA A 238 -2.81 -1.67 5.51
N LEU A 239 -3.36 -1.34 6.68
CA LEU A 239 -3.05 -0.08 7.38
C LEU A 239 -1.60 -0.03 7.84
N ARG A 240 -1.05 -1.12 8.37
CA ARG A 240 0.36 -1.18 8.77
C ARG A 240 1.27 -0.91 7.57
N LEU A 241 0.98 -1.50 6.41
CA LEU A 241 1.72 -1.25 5.17
C LEU A 241 1.62 0.22 4.74
N CYS A 242 0.43 0.83 4.81
CA CYS A 242 0.25 2.26 4.53
C CYS A 242 0.99 3.18 5.52
N PHE A 243 1.05 2.82 6.81
CA PHE A 243 1.70 3.64 7.83
C PHE A 243 3.21 3.51 7.86
N VAL A 244 3.76 2.32 7.60
CA VAL A 244 5.20 2.08 7.61
C VAL A 244 5.82 2.46 6.26
N GLY A 245 5.13 2.15 5.15
CA GLY A 245 5.73 2.22 3.83
C GLY A 245 6.77 1.11 3.61
N GLY A 246 7.48 1.20 2.48
CA GLY A 246 8.59 0.31 2.15
C GLY A 246 9.24 0.77 0.85
N SER A 247 10.55 0.56 0.69
CA SER A 247 11.30 0.96 -0.53
C SER A 247 10.64 0.49 -1.82
N ASP A 248 10.01 -0.68 -1.75
CA ASP A 248 9.36 -1.34 -2.88
C ASP A 248 7.90 -0.90 -3.03
N MET A 249 7.44 0.09 -2.28
CA MET A 249 6.09 0.66 -2.40
C MET A 249 6.12 2.00 -3.13
N ALA A 250 5.01 2.34 -3.80
CA ALA A 250 4.82 3.66 -4.38
C ALA A 250 4.88 4.80 -3.33
N PHE A 251 4.68 4.46 -2.05
CA PHE A 251 4.75 5.36 -0.91
C PHE A 251 5.77 4.81 0.09
N ASP A 252 7.04 5.03 -0.25
CA ASP A 252 8.22 4.56 0.48
C ASP A 252 8.29 5.06 1.93
N LYS A 253 7.89 6.30 2.16
CA LYS A 253 7.94 6.99 3.46
C LYS A 253 6.67 6.86 4.31
N GLY A 254 5.81 5.89 4.01
CA GLY A 254 4.58 5.63 4.77
C GLY A 254 3.50 6.71 4.62
N LEU A 255 2.72 6.96 5.68
CA LEU A 255 1.61 7.92 5.63
C LEU A 255 2.13 9.36 5.67
N CYS A 256 2.02 10.04 4.54
CA CYS A 256 2.47 11.41 4.34
C CYS A 256 1.27 12.36 4.17
N ILE A 257 1.36 13.53 4.81
CA ILE A 257 0.43 14.65 4.60
C ILE A 257 1.16 15.77 3.89
N VAL A 258 0.56 16.29 2.82
CA VAL A 258 1.01 17.49 2.13
C VAL A 258 -0.09 18.54 2.24
N ALA A 259 0.16 19.59 3.00
CA ALA A 259 -0.79 20.69 3.19
C ALA A 259 -0.23 22.00 2.62
N ARG A 260 -0.95 22.58 1.65
CA ARG A 260 -0.58 23.84 0.98
C ARG A 260 -1.22 25.07 1.61
N SER A 261 -1.96 24.87 2.69
CA SER A 261 -2.53 25.94 3.49
C SER A 261 -2.79 25.47 4.91
N TYR A 262 -2.91 26.43 5.82
CA TYR A 262 -3.33 26.20 7.20
C TYR A 262 -4.64 25.42 7.29
N PHE A 263 -5.66 25.85 6.54
CA PHE A 263 -6.99 25.23 6.58
C PHE A 263 -6.97 23.77 6.09
N GLU A 264 -6.15 23.47 5.08
CA GLU A 264 -5.96 22.10 4.59
C GLU A 264 -5.26 21.23 5.63
N PHE A 265 -4.25 21.77 6.32
CA PHE A 265 -3.57 21.06 7.39
C PHE A 265 -4.51 20.78 8.57
N ALA A 266 -5.18 21.81 9.09
CA ALA A 266 -6.11 21.70 10.21
C ALA A 266 -7.28 20.75 9.89
N ASP A 267 -7.85 20.82 8.69
CA ASP A 267 -8.90 19.90 8.25
C ASP A 267 -8.38 18.46 8.15
N THR A 268 -7.19 18.25 7.60
CA THR A 268 -6.59 16.91 7.48
C THR A 268 -6.34 16.28 8.85
N ILE A 269 -5.72 17.02 9.78
CA ILE A 269 -5.49 16.55 11.15
C ILE A 269 -6.82 16.20 11.84
N ARG A 270 -7.82 17.08 11.75
CA ARG A 270 -9.14 16.87 12.35
C ARG A 270 -9.84 15.65 11.75
N ARG A 271 -9.83 15.53 10.42
CA ARG A 271 -10.46 14.43 9.67
C ARG A 271 -9.80 13.10 10.00
N LEU A 272 -8.48 12.99 9.88
CA LEU A 272 -7.74 11.76 10.20
C LEU A 272 -7.82 11.42 11.70
N GLY A 273 -8.01 12.43 12.56
CA GLY A 273 -8.25 12.27 13.99
C GLY A 273 -9.67 11.83 14.36
N SER A 274 -10.55 11.63 13.37
CA SER A 274 -11.93 11.17 13.56
C SER A 274 -12.12 9.69 13.21
N TYR A 275 -11.12 9.04 12.59
CA TYR A 275 -11.20 7.63 12.18
C TYR A 275 -10.25 6.77 13.00
N TYR A 276 -10.77 5.77 13.71
CA TYR A 276 -9.96 4.77 14.42
C TYR A 276 -9.25 3.83 13.44
N GLN A 277 -8.05 3.37 13.79
CA GLN A 277 -7.29 2.41 12.98
C GLN A 277 -7.95 1.02 12.96
N LEU A 278 -8.76 0.68 13.97
CA LEU A 278 -9.42 -0.62 14.11
C LEU A 278 -8.43 -1.79 13.99
N SER A 279 -7.22 -1.61 14.52
CA SER A 279 -6.09 -2.53 14.41
C SER A 279 -6.07 -3.59 15.51
N GLY A 280 -6.86 -3.43 16.58
CA GLY A 280 -7.01 -4.38 17.68
C GLY A 280 -8.47 -4.69 18.02
N PRO A 281 -8.73 -5.67 18.89
CA PRO A 281 -10.04 -5.83 19.51
C PRO A 281 -10.36 -4.59 20.38
N ASN A 282 -11.64 -4.22 20.49
CA ASN A 282 -12.10 -3.06 21.28
C ASN A 282 -11.44 -1.71 20.91
N SER A 283 -11.00 -1.54 19.66
CA SER A 283 -10.40 -0.30 19.17
C SER A 283 -11.37 0.88 19.03
N VAL A 284 -12.67 0.65 19.18
CA VAL A 284 -13.70 1.70 19.15
C VAL A 284 -14.27 1.84 20.54
N PRO A 285 -14.33 3.06 21.10
CA PRO A 285 -14.97 3.28 22.38
C PRO A 285 -16.47 2.96 22.28
N SER A 286 -16.98 2.19 23.22
CA SER A 286 -18.38 1.74 23.28
C SER A 286 -19.17 2.39 24.42
N ASP A 287 -18.48 2.93 25.41
CA ASP A 287 -19.03 3.55 26.62
C ASP A 287 -18.30 4.87 26.93
N ASP A 288 -18.85 5.66 27.85
CA ASP A 288 -18.29 6.97 28.20
C ASP A 288 -16.88 6.86 28.80
N ARG A 289 -16.60 5.76 29.52
CA ARG A 289 -15.28 5.48 30.09
C ARG A 289 -14.24 5.24 28.99
N THR A 290 -14.50 4.35 28.04
CA THR A 290 -13.56 4.11 26.93
C THR A 290 -13.47 5.32 26.02
N LEU A 291 -14.54 6.11 25.88
CA LEU A 291 -14.50 7.38 25.17
C LEU A 291 -13.56 8.39 25.86
N ALA A 292 -13.60 8.48 27.18
CA ALA A 292 -12.66 9.30 27.95
C ALA A 292 -11.22 8.84 27.73
N LEU A 293 -10.95 7.52 27.82
CA LEU A 293 -9.62 6.96 27.54
C LEU A 293 -9.15 7.25 26.10
N ALA A 294 -10.04 7.13 25.11
CA ALA A 294 -9.75 7.45 23.72
C ALA A 294 -9.43 8.95 23.54
N LYS A 295 -10.17 9.84 24.22
CA LYS A 295 -9.88 11.29 24.22
C LYS A 295 -8.54 11.60 24.90
N THR A 296 -8.21 10.92 25.99
CA THR A 296 -6.91 11.04 26.67
C THR A 296 -5.77 10.64 25.75
N TYR A 297 -5.86 9.45 25.12
CA TYR A 297 -4.85 9.00 24.15
C TYR A 297 -4.72 9.95 22.95
N LYS A 298 -5.85 10.46 22.44
CA LYS A 298 -5.87 11.43 21.34
C LYS A 298 -5.11 12.71 21.68
N ARG A 299 -5.11 13.16 22.95
CA ARG A 299 -4.36 14.36 23.36
C ARG A 299 -2.91 14.05 23.69
N PHE A 300 -2.64 12.92 24.34
CA PHE A 300 -1.33 12.60 24.90
C PHE A 300 -0.86 11.19 24.51
N PRO A 301 -0.65 10.90 23.21
CA PRO A 301 -0.34 9.55 22.76
C PRO A 301 1.05 9.06 23.19
N LYS A 302 2.00 9.98 23.41
CA LYS A 302 3.35 9.68 23.91
C LYS A 302 3.37 9.33 25.40
N ILE A 303 2.49 9.96 26.20
CA ILE A 303 2.39 9.75 27.64
C ILE A 303 1.63 8.46 27.97
N PHE A 304 0.62 8.10 27.16
CA PHE A 304 -0.21 6.91 27.39
C PHE A 304 -0.08 5.86 26.27
N PRO A 305 1.12 5.29 26.00
CA PRO A 305 1.31 4.31 24.93
C PRO A 305 0.46 3.04 25.10
N GLN A 306 0.10 2.68 26.33
CA GLN A 306 -0.79 1.55 26.64
C GLN A 306 -2.20 1.71 26.05
N LEU A 307 -2.65 2.93 25.75
CA LEU A 307 -3.95 3.20 25.13
C LEU A 307 -3.93 3.18 23.60
N LYS A 308 -2.83 2.71 22.98
CA LYS A 308 -2.64 2.61 21.52
C LYS A 308 -3.77 1.90 20.77
N GLN A 309 -4.56 1.04 21.43
CA GLN A 309 -5.74 0.43 20.84
C GLN A 309 -6.77 1.44 20.32
N TYR A 310 -6.83 2.64 20.90
CA TYR A 310 -7.69 3.75 20.47
C TYR A 310 -7.02 4.68 19.45
N ALA A 311 -5.91 4.26 18.85
CA ALA A 311 -5.22 5.06 17.85
C ALA A 311 -6.12 5.35 16.65
N THR A 312 -6.27 6.64 16.33
CA THR A 312 -6.83 7.12 15.08
C THR A 312 -5.81 7.10 13.94
N ILE A 313 -6.27 7.22 12.69
CA ILE A 313 -5.42 7.29 11.49
C ILE A 313 -4.36 8.39 11.62
N ARG A 314 -4.72 9.53 12.25
CA ARG A 314 -3.79 10.61 12.55
C ARG A 314 -2.52 10.14 13.28
N HIS A 315 -2.61 9.19 14.22
CA HIS A 315 -1.42 8.72 14.93
C HIS A 315 -0.48 7.86 14.05
N GLY A 316 -0.91 7.46 12.85
CA GLY A 316 -0.09 6.75 11.87
C GLY A 316 0.71 7.67 10.93
N ILE A 317 0.57 9.00 11.05
CA ILE A 317 1.29 9.97 10.22
C ILE A 317 2.80 9.84 10.50
N ARG A 318 3.58 9.66 9.45
CA ARG A 318 5.06 9.60 9.48
C ARG A 318 5.71 10.87 8.98
N ARG A 319 5.12 11.50 7.96
CA ARG A 319 5.68 12.68 7.30
C ARG A 319 4.66 13.79 7.17
N VAL A 320 5.06 15.01 7.50
CA VAL A 320 4.23 16.20 7.29
C VAL A 320 5.00 17.21 6.47
N HIS A 321 4.44 17.59 5.33
CA HIS A 321 4.91 18.70 4.50
C HIS A 321 3.93 19.88 4.64
N LEU A 322 4.40 20.96 5.24
CA LEU A 322 3.67 22.21 5.42
C LEU A 322 4.15 23.27 4.44
N GLN A 323 3.19 23.89 3.77
CA GLN A 323 3.38 25.13 3.04
C GLN A 323 2.25 26.08 3.43
N MET A 324 2.59 27.21 4.05
CA MET A 324 1.62 28.21 4.49
C MET A 324 2.10 29.63 4.15
N GLY A 325 1.20 30.61 4.26
CA GLY A 325 1.59 32.03 4.17
C GLY A 325 2.17 32.54 5.49
N PHE A 326 2.82 33.72 5.43
CA PHE A 326 3.49 34.35 6.59
C PHE A 326 2.62 34.39 7.85
N LEU A 327 1.43 34.98 7.76
CA LEU A 327 0.54 35.14 8.90
C LEU A 327 0.16 33.80 9.55
N ASN A 328 -0.08 32.77 8.74
CA ASN A 328 -0.42 31.45 9.25
C ASN A 328 0.76 30.80 9.97
N TYR A 329 1.99 30.97 9.48
CA TYR A 329 3.17 30.48 10.20
C TYR A 329 3.39 31.22 11.51
N PHE A 330 3.11 32.53 11.56
CA PHE A 330 3.26 33.30 12.79
C PHE A 330 2.32 32.81 13.89
N HIS A 331 1.06 32.51 13.53
CA HIS A 331 0.13 31.86 14.45
C HIS A 331 0.54 30.41 14.77
N PHE A 332 0.98 29.64 13.78
CA PHE A 332 1.31 28.23 13.94
C PHE A 332 2.50 28.01 14.88
N PHE A 333 3.56 28.81 14.75
CA PHE A 333 4.74 28.76 15.60
C PHE A 333 4.66 29.67 16.83
N LYS A 334 3.52 30.33 17.08
CA LYS A 334 3.33 31.24 18.23
C LYS A 334 4.45 32.28 18.37
N ILE A 335 4.67 33.07 17.32
CA ILE A 335 5.66 34.16 17.37
C ILE A 335 5.18 35.24 18.35
N THR A 336 6.07 35.66 19.26
CA THR A 336 5.82 36.70 20.28
C THR A 336 6.44 38.06 19.93
N ILE A 337 7.40 38.08 19.00
CA ILE A 337 8.17 39.28 18.66
C ILE A 337 7.27 40.43 18.20
N GLY A 338 7.54 41.64 18.71
CA GLY A 338 6.79 42.84 18.35
C GLY A 338 5.34 42.84 18.83
N GLY A 339 5.02 42.09 19.90
CA GLY A 339 3.67 42.00 20.45
C GLY A 339 2.71 41.27 19.52
N PHE A 340 3.18 40.27 18.76
CA PHE A 340 2.31 39.51 17.85
C PHE A 340 1.38 38.54 18.60
N ASP A 341 1.72 38.19 19.83
CA ASP A 341 0.98 37.33 20.74
C ASP A 341 -0.44 37.82 21.07
N GLN A 342 -0.65 39.14 21.12
CA GLN A 342 -1.98 39.73 21.30
C GLN A 342 -2.97 39.38 20.15
N TYR A 343 -2.46 38.95 19.00
CA TYR A 343 -3.27 38.56 17.84
C TYR A 343 -3.46 37.04 17.72
N TRP A 344 -2.95 36.25 18.68
CA TRP A 344 -3.14 34.81 18.66
C TRP A 344 -4.61 34.42 18.73
N ARG A 345 -4.97 33.37 18.00
CA ARG A 345 -6.33 32.87 17.92
C ARG A 345 -6.45 31.59 18.74
N ALA A 346 -7.36 31.58 19.72
CA ALA A 346 -7.58 30.43 20.60
C ALA A 346 -7.92 29.12 19.86
N TYR A 347 -8.56 29.21 18.69
CA TYR A 347 -9.00 28.04 17.92
C TYR A 347 -8.01 27.59 16.83
N TYR A 348 -6.83 28.20 16.75
CA TYR A 348 -5.83 27.80 15.75
C TYR A 348 -5.08 26.54 16.20
N VAL A 349 -5.08 25.50 15.37
CA VAL A 349 -4.09 24.41 15.44
C VAL A 349 -2.68 25.01 15.33
N ASP A 350 -1.84 24.74 16.31
CA ASP A 350 -0.45 25.20 16.39
C ASP A 350 0.53 24.02 16.25
N TYR A 351 1.82 24.29 16.44
CA TYR A 351 2.88 23.28 16.39
C TYR A 351 2.71 22.14 17.42
N GLN A 352 1.96 22.34 18.51
CA GLN A 352 1.76 21.31 19.56
C GLN A 352 1.02 20.10 19.01
N VAL A 353 0.35 20.23 17.86
CA VAL A 353 -0.23 19.11 17.13
C VAL A 353 0.80 18.01 16.84
N PHE A 354 2.09 18.34 16.69
CA PHE A 354 3.15 17.37 16.43
C PHE A 354 3.42 16.45 17.62
N GLU A 355 3.17 16.89 18.86
CA GLU A 355 3.23 16.03 20.04
C GLU A 355 2.15 14.94 20.01
N GLN A 356 1.04 15.22 19.33
CA GLN A 356 -0.07 14.29 19.11
C GLN A 356 0.22 13.28 17.97
N LEU A 357 1.39 13.35 17.34
CA LEU A 357 1.83 12.46 16.26
C LEU A 357 2.99 11.58 16.75
N PRO A 358 2.71 10.46 17.44
CA PRO A 358 3.76 9.64 18.09
C PRO A 358 4.71 8.96 17.10
N ASN A 359 4.32 8.88 15.83
CA ASN A 359 5.04 8.17 14.78
C ASN A 359 5.72 9.11 13.77
N LEU A 360 5.67 10.43 14.01
CA LEU A 360 6.23 11.43 13.12
C LEU A 360 7.76 11.29 13.04
N THR A 361 8.28 11.02 11.84
CA THR A 361 9.70 10.85 11.57
C THR A 361 10.30 11.99 10.76
N GLU A 362 9.50 12.68 9.95
CA GLU A 362 9.99 13.71 9.02
C GLU A 362 9.04 14.91 8.95
N LEU A 363 9.62 16.10 9.13
CA LEU A 363 8.94 17.39 9.02
C LEU A 363 9.56 18.18 7.89
N ILE A 364 8.76 18.52 6.87
CA ILE A 364 9.15 19.40 5.78
C ILE A 364 8.38 20.70 5.87
N ILE A 365 9.07 21.81 5.98
CA ILE A 365 8.47 23.13 6.05
C ILE A 365 8.95 23.96 4.86
N LYS A 366 8.01 24.38 4.01
CA LYS A 366 8.29 25.32 2.94
C LYS A 366 7.92 26.73 3.40
N LEU A 367 8.92 27.60 3.51
CA LEU A 367 8.73 29.02 3.81
C LEU A 367 7.83 29.68 2.74
N PRO A 368 7.07 30.72 3.12
CA PRO A 368 6.22 31.46 2.19
C PRO A 368 7.05 32.00 1.02
N ASP A 369 6.51 31.96 -0.20
CA ASP A 369 7.21 32.45 -1.37
C ASP A 369 7.50 33.96 -1.26
N PRO A 370 8.77 34.39 -1.19
CA PRO A 370 9.11 35.81 -1.08
C PRO A 370 8.95 36.56 -2.41
N THR A 371 8.78 35.84 -3.54
CA THR A 371 8.68 36.39 -4.89
C THR A 371 7.24 36.68 -5.33
N GLY A 372 6.27 36.19 -4.55
CA GLY A 372 4.85 36.41 -4.80
C GLY A 372 4.39 37.83 -4.43
N ARG A 373 3.09 38.09 -4.62
CA ARG A 373 2.45 39.35 -4.24
C ARG A 373 2.38 39.50 -2.71
N LEU A 374 3.20 40.40 -2.16
CA LEU A 374 3.32 40.69 -0.73
C LEU A 374 2.34 41.79 -0.30
N ASP A 375 1.06 41.43 -0.21
CA ASP A 375 0.00 42.38 0.13
C ASP A 375 -0.71 41.97 1.43
N ASN A 376 -1.08 42.97 2.24
CA ASN A 376 -1.99 42.77 3.36
C ASN A 376 -3.41 42.51 2.86
N LYS A 377 -4.10 41.53 3.43
CA LYS A 377 -5.52 41.31 3.10
C LYS A 377 -6.40 42.23 3.95
N ALA A 378 -7.44 42.80 3.35
CA ALA A 378 -8.34 43.75 4.01
C ALA A 378 -8.99 43.22 5.30
N ALA A 379 -9.24 41.91 5.40
CA ALA A 379 -9.80 41.26 6.58
C ALA A 379 -8.79 40.33 7.29
N GLN A 380 -7.49 40.65 7.22
CA GLN A 380 -6.49 39.80 7.86
C GLN A 380 -6.52 39.93 9.39
N PRO A 381 -6.49 38.81 10.12
CA PRO A 381 -6.40 38.84 11.56
C PRO A 381 -4.97 39.06 12.02
N GLY A 382 -4.64 40.28 12.42
CA GLY A 382 -3.31 40.62 12.93
C GLY A 382 -2.81 41.95 12.36
N PRO A 383 -1.57 42.31 12.70
CA PRO A 383 -0.98 43.55 12.25
C PRO A 383 -0.67 43.48 10.74
N PRO A 384 -0.55 44.63 10.07
CA PRO A 384 -0.02 44.69 8.72
C PRO A 384 1.41 44.14 8.70
N LEU A 385 1.66 43.17 7.81
CA LEU A 385 2.98 42.53 7.65
C LEU A 385 3.82 43.19 6.55
N PHE A 386 3.16 43.88 5.62
CA PHE A 386 3.80 44.48 4.45
C PHE A 386 3.54 45.99 4.40
N TYR A 387 4.54 46.74 3.95
CA TYR A 387 4.34 48.10 3.40
C TYR A 387 4.02 47.98 1.90
N ASP A 388 3.78 49.11 1.22
CA ASP A 388 3.80 49.16 -0.24
C ASP A 388 5.04 48.45 -0.80
N GLN A 389 4.91 47.85 -1.99
CA GLN A 389 5.79 46.77 -2.50
C GLN A 389 7.31 47.03 -2.41
N ASP A 390 7.75 48.29 -2.41
CA ASP A 390 9.16 48.67 -2.37
C ASP A 390 9.82 48.64 -0.98
N LEU A 391 9.03 48.72 0.10
CA LEU A 391 9.55 48.82 1.47
C LEU A 391 9.43 47.53 2.28
N SER A 392 8.74 46.53 1.73
CA SER A 392 8.49 45.24 2.39
C SER A 392 9.74 44.38 2.48
N CYS A 393 9.99 43.82 3.67
CA CYS A 393 11.14 42.96 3.94
C CYS A 393 10.71 41.51 4.22
N PRO A 394 10.53 40.68 3.17
CA PRO A 394 10.20 39.26 3.36
C PRO A 394 11.29 38.50 4.12
N ARG A 395 12.54 38.98 4.07
CA ARG A 395 13.66 38.39 4.81
C ARG A 395 13.43 38.40 6.30
N ILE A 396 13.12 39.56 6.89
CA ILE A 396 12.85 39.67 8.33
C ILE A 396 11.69 38.75 8.71
N LEU A 397 10.61 38.73 7.92
CA LEU A 397 9.46 37.87 8.19
C LEU A 397 9.82 36.37 8.12
N HIS A 398 10.67 35.95 7.19
CA HIS A 398 11.22 34.58 7.17
C HIS A 398 12.05 34.28 8.40
N ARG A 399 12.91 35.22 8.85
CA ARG A 399 13.74 35.04 10.04
C ARG A 399 12.91 34.74 11.26
N LEU A 400 11.88 35.56 11.51
CA LEU A 400 10.98 35.35 12.64
C LEU A 400 10.34 33.95 12.63
N ILE A 401 10.04 33.40 11.44
CA ILE A 401 9.49 32.04 11.31
C ILE A 401 10.55 30.99 11.62
N TYR A 402 11.69 31.03 10.93
CA TYR A 402 12.64 29.92 11.02
C TYR A 402 13.43 29.95 12.33
N GLU A 403 13.63 31.11 12.97
CA GLU A 403 14.26 31.22 14.28
C GLU A 403 13.38 30.56 15.34
N GLN A 404 12.10 30.93 15.37
CA GLN A 404 11.12 30.30 16.27
C GLN A 404 10.96 28.80 15.96
N ALA A 405 10.94 28.42 14.69
CA ALA A 405 10.83 27.03 14.28
C ALA A 405 12.07 26.20 14.65
N ALA A 406 13.28 26.77 14.61
CA ALA A 406 14.50 26.07 14.99
C ALA A 406 14.47 25.62 16.45
N GLU A 407 13.99 26.49 17.35
CA GLU A 407 13.81 26.15 18.77
C GLU A 407 12.71 25.11 18.98
N LEU A 408 11.53 25.34 18.40
CA LEU A 408 10.34 24.50 18.64
C LEU A 408 10.44 23.11 18.00
N LEU A 409 11.20 22.98 16.92
CA LEU A 409 11.31 21.74 16.15
C LEU A 409 12.58 20.95 16.45
N ALA A 410 13.48 21.48 17.28
CA ALA A 410 14.68 20.76 17.73
C ALA A 410 14.40 19.37 18.34
N PRO A 411 13.27 19.10 19.02
CA PRO A 411 12.97 17.74 19.52
C PRO A 411 12.66 16.68 18.47
N TYR A 412 12.63 17.01 17.17
CA TYR A 412 12.26 16.08 16.09
C TYR A 412 13.48 15.71 15.23
N ASP A 413 13.63 14.42 14.92
CA ASP A 413 14.86 13.88 14.33
C ASP A 413 15.19 14.43 12.93
N ASN A 414 14.20 14.53 12.04
CA ASN A 414 14.41 14.97 10.65
C ASN A 414 13.53 16.16 10.30
N VAL A 415 14.07 17.37 10.49
CA VAL A 415 13.43 18.63 10.12
C VAL A 415 14.14 19.25 8.93
N GLU A 416 13.41 19.40 7.82
CA GLU A 416 13.88 20.06 6.61
C GLU A 416 13.08 21.34 6.37
N MET A 417 13.78 22.44 6.11
CA MET A 417 13.15 23.71 5.73
C MET A 417 13.64 24.15 4.35
N TYR A 418 12.73 24.65 3.53
CA TYR A 418 13.00 25.10 2.15
C TYR A 418 12.37 26.46 1.86
N GLY A 419 12.78 27.10 0.77
CA GLY A 419 12.23 28.39 0.32
C GLY A 419 12.90 29.62 0.94
N PHE A 420 14.13 29.46 1.42
CA PHE A 420 14.96 30.59 1.84
C PHE A 420 15.24 31.56 0.69
N ILE A 421 15.42 32.84 1.03
CA ILE A 421 15.75 33.89 0.05
C ILE A 421 17.14 33.68 -0.56
N ASP A 422 18.10 33.20 0.25
CA ASP A 422 19.46 32.89 -0.18
C ASP A 422 20.08 31.75 0.66
N GLY A 423 21.28 31.32 0.28
CA GLY A 423 22.01 30.26 0.99
C GLY A 423 22.51 30.66 2.38
N PHE A 424 22.67 31.96 2.67
CA PHE A 424 23.10 32.42 3.99
C PHE A 424 21.99 32.24 5.03
N GLU A 425 20.75 32.56 4.69
CA GLU A 425 19.59 32.31 5.56
C GLU A 425 19.40 30.80 5.80
N ALA A 426 19.61 29.97 4.76
CA ALA A 426 19.54 28.52 4.90
C ALA A 426 20.62 27.96 5.84
N LEU A 427 21.86 28.47 5.74
CA LEU A 427 22.95 28.10 6.65
C LEU A 427 22.64 28.54 8.09
N ARG A 428 22.17 29.78 8.27
CA ARG A 428 21.79 30.33 9.58
C ARG A 428 20.73 29.47 10.26
N PHE A 429 19.69 29.07 9.54
CA PHE A 429 18.68 28.15 10.08
C PHE A 429 19.30 26.83 10.55
N LYS A 430 20.16 26.20 9.74
CA LYS A 430 20.83 24.96 10.14
C LYS A 430 21.68 25.13 11.39
N THR A 431 22.42 26.24 11.50
CA THR A 431 23.22 26.54 12.70
C THR A 431 22.33 26.70 13.93
N LEU A 432 21.23 27.44 13.83
CA LEU A 432 20.27 27.62 14.94
C LEU A 432 19.61 26.31 15.35
N LEU A 433 19.19 25.49 14.38
CA LEU A 433 18.57 24.20 14.64
C LEU A 433 19.57 23.25 15.34
N ASN A 434 20.80 23.15 14.84
CA ASN A 434 21.83 22.32 15.47
C ASN A 434 22.13 22.78 16.90
N HIS A 435 22.24 24.09 17.12
CA HIS A 435 22.44 24.66 18.44
C HIS A 435 21.26 24.36 19.39
N ALA A 436 20.02 24.47 18.92
CA ALA A 436 18.83 24.12 19.71
C ALA A 436 18.75 22.61 20.01
N ILE A 437 19.15 21.76 19.05
CA ILE A 437 19.27 20.31 19.25
C ILE A 437 20.31 20.01 20.34
N GLU A 438 21.48 20.67 20.30
CA GLU A 438 22.53 20.51 21.30
C GLU A 438 22.06 20.98 22.69
N THR A 439 21.38 22.11 22.76
CA THR A 439 20.81 22.65 24.02
C THR A 439 19.74 21.72 24.61
N ASN A 440 18.97 21.02 23.78
CA ASN A 440 17.91 20.11 24.22
C ASN A 440 18.41 18.71 24.62
N LYS A 441 19.68 18.37 24.35
CA LYS A 441 20.27 17.13 24.86
C LYS A 441 20.54 17.32 26.35
N PHE A 442 19.87 16.53 27.19
CA PHE A 442 20.25 16.43 28.60
C PHE A 442 21.72 16.06 28.69
N THR A 443 22.51 16.86 29.39
CA THR A 443 23.89 16.52 29.68
C THR A 443 23.92 15.40 30.73
N GLU A 444 25.02 14.66 30.81
CA GLU A 444 25.19 13.60 31.82
C GLU A 444 25.04 14.15 33.25
N ARG A 445 25.37 15.43 33.44
CA ARG A 445 25.16 16.16 34.69
C ARG A 445 23.69 16.45 34.96
N ASP A 446 22.92 16.89 33.96
CA ASP A 446 21.48 17.14 34.11
C ASP A 446 20.71 15.86 34.42
N LEU A 447 21.13 14.74 33.81
CA LEU A 447 20.59 13.42 34.13
C LEU A 447 20.94 13.02 35.56
N GLN A 448 22.20 13.17 35.98
CA GLN A 448 22.62 12.89 37.35
C GLN A 448 21.88 13.74 38.39
N GLU A 449 21.62 15.02 38.10
CA GLU A 449 20.83 15.91 38.96
C GLU A 449 19.35 15.49 39.01
N LEU A 450 18.74 15.15 37.88
CA LEU A 450 17.38 14.59 37.82
C LEU A 450 17.20 13.30 38.62
N TYR A 451 18.22 12.42 38.62
CA TYR A 451 18.23 11.17 39.38
C TYR A 451 18.69 11.35 40.84
N ALA A 452 19.45 12.41 41.15
CA ALA A 452 19.87 12.73 42.51
C ALA A 452 18.77 13.45 43.31
N GLU A 453 17.96 14.29 42.66
CA GLU A 453 16.86 15.02 43.31
C GLU A 453 15.57 14.19 43.44
N ASN A 454 15.40 13.16 42.61
CA ASN A 454 14.28 12.22 42.71
C ASN A 454 14.77 10.85 43.17
N GLY A 455 15.04 10.70 44.48
CA GLY A 455 15.15 9.37 45.09
C GLY A 455 13.97 8.51 44.63
N GLY A 456 14.28 7.44 43.88
CA GLY A 456 13.35 6.67 43.05
C GLY A 456 11.86 6.76 43.37
N GLY A 457 11.11 7.45 42.50
CA GLY A 457 9.65 7.41 42.44
C GLY A 457 8.94 8.16 43.56
N ILE A 458 8.10 9.13 43.19
CA ILE A 458 7.11 9.70 44.10
C ILE A 458 6.06 8.60 44.33
N GLU A 459 6.16 7.85 45.43
CA GLU A 459 4.99 7.19 46.01
C GLU A 459 4.02 8.30 46.40
N LEU A 460 2.91 8.41 45.66
CA LEU A 460 1.80 9.25 46.07
C LEU A 460 1.25 8.63 47.36
N GLU A 461 1.55 9.25 48.49
CA GLU A 461 0.81 9.02 49.72
C GLU A 461 -0.64 9.41 49.42
N GLU A 462 -1.53 8.41 49.41
CA GLU A 462 -2.96 8.46 49.09
C GLU A 462 -3.34 8.17 47.63
N GLY A 463 -4.13 7.10 47.47
CA GLY A 463 -4.76 6.74 46.21
C GLY A 463 -5.79 7.80 45.79
N VAL A 464 -5.39 8.69 44.89
CA VAL A 464 -6.30 9.63 44.25
C VAL A 464 -7.27 8.84 43.37
N SER A 465 -8.44 8.51 43.92
CA SER A 465 -9.58 8.08 43.11
C SER A 465 -9.93 9.20 42.12
N PRO A 466 -10.16 8.90 40.83
CA PRO A 466 -10.54 9.93 39.86
C PRO A 466 -11.97 10.37 40.15
N SER A 467 -12.12 11.36 41.03
CA SER A 467 -13.38 12.06 41.24
C SER A 467 -13.66 12.91 40.01
N ILE A 468 -14.63 12.46 39.23
CA ILE A 468 -15.33 13.27 38.23
C ILE A 468 -16.03 14.40 39.00
N PRO A 469 -15.76 15.69 38.76
CA PRO A 469 -16.64 16.73 39.24
C PRO A 469 -17.86 16.77 38.32
N ALA A 470 -18.98 16.22 38.80
CA ALA A 470 -20.28 16.54 38.28
C ALA A 470 -20.68 17.93 38.79
N GLN A 471 -20.82 18.87 37.86
CA GLN A 471 -21.62 20.09 37.93
C GLN A 471 -21.42 20.99 39.16
N ALA A 472 -20.57 22.00 38.99
CA ALA A 472 -20.95 23.35 39.35
C ALA A 472 -21.16 24.11 38.05
N THR A 473 -22.43 24.28 37.68
CA THR A 473 -22.90 25.41 36.89
C THR A 473 -22.47 26.68 37.62
N GLU A 474 -21.61 27.48 36.99
CA GLU A 474 -21.61 28.94 36.97
C GLU A 474 -20.30 29.40 36.32
N THR A 475 -20.42 29.73 35.03
CA THR A 475 -19.89 30.97 34.46
C THR A 475 -18.60 31.52 35.10
N GLU A 476 -17.46 30.85 34.88
CA GLU A 476 -16.21 31.58 34.69
C GLU A 476 -16.08 31.92 33.20
N GLU A 477 -16.95 32.86 32.78
CA GLU A 477 -16.46 33.95 31.97
C GLU A 477 -15.17 34.44 32.65
N LYS A 478 -14.01 34.06 32.10
CA LYS A 478 -12.83 34.89 32.26
C LYS A 478 -13.19 36.21 31.62
N SER A 479 -13.77 37.06 32.47
CA SER A 479 -13.75 38.49 32.43
C SER A 479 -12.55 38.91 31.62
N LEU A 480 -12.88 39.40 30.43
CA LEU A 480 -12.15 40.45 29.75
C LEU A 480 -11.83 41.49 30.82
N ASN A 481 -10.67 41.32 31.46
CA ASN A 481 -10.02 42.40 32.13
C ASN A 481 -9.65 43.33 30.99
N THR A 482 -10.52 44.31 30.75
CA THR A 482 -10.23 45.59 30.12
C THR A 482 -9.22 46.31 31.02
N GLN A 483 -8.09 45.68 31.29
CA GLN A 483 -6.91 46.34 31.79
C GLN A 483 -6.36 47.06 30.57
N GLN A 484 -6.58 48.37 30.59
CA GLN A 484 -5.85 49.40 29.86
C GLN A 484 -4.76 48.81 28.96
N LEU A 485 -5.01 48.86 27.64
CA LEU A 485 -3.95 48.75 26.64
C LEU A 485 -2.88 49.78 27.00
N SER A 486 -1.89 49.35 27.76
CA SER A 486 -0.64 50.05 27.89
C SER A 486 -0.05 50.09 26.48
N GLU A 487 0.29 51.29 26.04
CA GLU A 487 0.84 51.60 24.71
C GLU A 487 2.22 50.94 24.55
N ILE A 488 2.23 49.63 24.31
CA ILE A 488 3.42 48.91 23.85
C ILE A 488 3.64 49.36 22.41
N PRO A 489 4.85 49.79 22.03
CA PRO A 489 5.06 50.48 20.77
C PRO A 489 4.79 49.53 19.61
N HIS A 490 3.67 49.72 18.91
CA HIS A 490 3.33 49.14 17.61
C HIS A 490 4.36 49.47 16.48
N LYS A 491 5.56 49.97 16.81
CA LYS A 491 6.58 50.46 15.87
C LYS A 491 7.29 49.35 15.09
N PHE A 492 7.16 48.09 15.49
CA PHE A 492 7.81 46.98 14.77
C PHE A 492 7.04 46.58 13.50
N TRP A 493 5.71 46.74 13.48
CA TRP A 493 4.86 46.27 12.38
C TRP A 493 4.37 47.43 11.50
N PRO A 494 4.42 47.29 10.16
CA PRO A 494 5.19 46.31 9.41
C PRO A 494 6.71 46.56 9.53
N PRO A 495 7.57 45.55 9.34
CA PRO A 495 9.02 45.75 9.32
C PRO A 495 9.48 46.36 7.99
N LYS A 496 10.24 47.47 8.05
CA LYS A 496 10.83 48.12 6.87
C LYS A 496 12.08 47.37 6.41
N CYS A 497 12.30 47.27 5.10
CA CYS A 497 13.54 46.72 4.55
C CYS A 497 14.73 47.64 4.84
N ARG A 498 15.62 47.19 5.73
CA ARG A 498 16.91 47.84 6.04
C ARG A 498 18.12 47.00 5.64
N CYS A 499 17.91 46.02 4.76
CA CYS A 499 18.99 45.16 4.27
C CYS A 499 19.95 45.95 3.37
N THR A 500 21.25 45.65 3.44
CA THR A 500 22.31 46.30 2.65
C THR A 500 22.03 46.24 1.14
N ILE A 501 21.47 45.13 0.68
CA ILE A 501 20.86 45.01 -0.65
C ILE A 501 19.36 44.81 -0.41
N SER A 502 18.52 45.55 -1.14
CA SER A 502 17.07 45.42 -0.94
C SER A 502 16.63 43.98 -1.24
N CYS A 503 15.74 43.43 -0.42
CA CYS A 503 15.27 42.05 -0.63
C CYS A 503 14.67 41.87 -2.03
N ARG A 504 13.99 42.89 -2.56
CA ARG A 504 13.44 42.91 -3.93
C ARG A 504 14.55 42.75 -4.99
N GLN A 505 15.66 43.49 -4.86
CA GLN A 505 16.79 43.38 -5.78
C GLN A 505 17.46 42.00 -5.73
N LEU A 506 17.61 41.42 -4.53
CA LEU A 506 18.17 40.09 -4.36
C LEU A 506 17.30 39.01 -5.01
N ILE A 507 15.98 39.10 -4.83
CA ILE A 507 15.02 38.18 -5.44
C ILE A 507 15.10 38.24 -6.96
N LEU A 508 15.14 39.45 -7.55
CA LEU A 508 15.27 39.63 -9.00
C LEU A 508 16.60 39.09 -9.54
N LYS A 509 17.71 39.31 -8.81
CA LYS A 509 19.04 38.81 -9.20
C LYS A 509 19.08 37.28 -9.19
N ASN A 510 18.47 36.65 -8.18
CA ASN A 510 18.39 35.19 -8.08
C ASN A 510 17.46 34.57 -9.14
N GLN A 511 16.54 35.34 -9.72
CA GLN A 511 15.71 34.91 -10.85
C GLN A 511 16.45 35.00 -12.20
N CYS A 512 17.27 36.04 -12.40
CA CYS A 512 18.04 36.22 -13.64
C CYS A 512 19.31 35.35 -13.73
N GLY A 513 19.81 34.80 -12.61
CA GLY A 513 20.99 33.92 -12.57
C GLY A 513 20.72 32.45 -12.92
N ASN A 514 19.50 32.10 -13.33
CA ASN A 514 19.10 30.75 -13.76
C ASN A 514 18.83 30.65 -15.28
N PHE A 515 19.42 31.54 -16.08
CA PHE A 515 19.47 31.42 -17.55
C PHE A 515 20.87 31.07 -18.03
#